data_AF-A0A1F9E786-F1
#
_entry.id   AF-A0A1F9E786-F1
#
_cell.length_a   1.000
_cell.length_b   1.000
_cell.length_c   1.000
_cell.angle_alpha   90.00
_cell.angle_beta   90.00
_cell.angle_gamma   90.00
#
_symmetry.space_group_name_H-M   'P 1'
#
loop_
_entity.id
_entity.type
_entity.pdbx_description
1 polymer ?
#
loop_
_entity_poly.entity_id
_entity_poly.type
_entity_poly.pdbx_seq_one_letter_code
_entity_poly.pdbx_strand_id
1 'polypeptide(L)'
;MNQLIHCKNCNDIFMKTPFDQYPEYEWELDRLPDNFRSNEKDDFQDFLIHHHGHQLENLKIVEDSFVSEKAYSEPVKASFFKATNGKENFVIKKFREKIDEPLKYQVISGDFSLKCTAIEIQWEEISKQLNREIKPPLSQTQIEAFIKLYRHLFQNIDIHDLERVPEDSPHPLEIYYKISDVHLMYLLRNCRNIFKGQEYLAIEEFIHRHKDDGVLLLKATYKIQLTEGAKTKKKAAPASLPLEKEKIIAKK
;
A
#
# COMPACT_ATOMS: atom_id res chain seq x y z
N MET A 1 11.38 -8.65 -17.30
CA MET A 1 10.49 -9.18 -16.25
C MET A 1 11.24 -9.04 -14.94
N ASN A 2 10.63 -8.43 -13.92
CA ASN A 2 11.35 -8.19 -12.67
C ASN A 2 11.44 -9.49 -11.86
N GLN A 3 12.60 -9.74 -11.24
CA GLN A 3 12.85 -10.98 -10.52
C GLN A 3 13.53 -10.68 -9.19
N LEU A 4 12.96 -11.19 -8.10
CA LEU A 4 13.52 -11.00 -6.77
C LEU A 4 14.46 -12.16 -6.45
N ILE A 5 15.69 -11.85 -6.05
CA ILE A 5 16.75 -12.82 -5.74
C ILE A 5 17.13 -12.63 -4.29
N HIS A 6 17.15 -13.73 -3.52
CA HIS A 6 17.47 -13.76 -2.11
C HIS A 6 18.75 -14.53 -1.86
N CYS A 7 19.69 -13.92 -1.15
CA CYS A 7 20.86 -14.60 -0.62
C CYS A 7 20.55 -15.22 0.74
N LYS A 8 20.56 -16.54 0.84
CA LYS A 8 20.25 -17.27 2.08
C LYS A 8 21.34 -17.12 3.15
N ASN A 9 22.54 -16.71 2.76
CA ASN A 9 23.69 -16.60 3.65
C ASN A 9 23.68 -15.28 4.45
N CYS A 10 23.35 -14.16 3.81
CA CYS A 10 23.34 -12.83 4.45
C CYS A 10 21.94 -12.19 4.54
N ASN A 11 20.91 -12.78 3.90
CA ASN A 11 19.55 -12.23 3.74
C ASN A 11 19.47 -10.98 2.86
N ASP A 12 20.49 -10.72 2.04
CA ASP A 12 20.43 -9.65 1.05
C ASP A 12 19.44 -10.00 -0.07
N ILE A 13 18.73 -8.98 -0.53
CA ILE A 13 17.72 -9.08 -1.57
C ILE A 13 18.11 -8.17 -2.72
N PHE A 14 18.12 -8.74 -3.92
CA PHE A 14 18.27 -7.99 -5.16
C PHE A 14 16.99 -8.06 -5.98
N MET A 15 16.51 -6.92 -6.43
CA MET A 15 15.38 -6.85 -7.37
C MET A 15 15.95 -6.62 -8.76
N LYS A 16 16.07 -7.70 -9.52
CA LYS A 16 16.56 -7.64 -10.89
C LYS A 16 15.57 -6.92 -11.79
N THR A 17 16.02 -5.89 -12.48
CA THR A 17 15.23 -5.10 -13.42
C THR A 17 15.90 -5.04 -14.79
N PRO A 18 15.18 -4.67 -15.85
CA PRO A 18 15.80 -4.39 -17.15
C PRO A 18 16.78 -3.22 -17.13
N PHE A 19 16.78 -2.40 -16.07
CA PHE A 19 17.61 -1.20 -15.95
C PHE A 19 18.95 -1.44 -15.24
N ASP A 20 19.20 -2.66 -14.74
CA ASP A 20 20.42 -2.97 -13.99
C ASP A 20 21.70 -2.80 -14.84
N GLN A 21 21.55 -2.75 -16.17
CA GLN A 21 22.63 -2.56 -17.15
C GLN A 21 22.59 -1.16 -17.81
N TYR A 22 21.75 -0.25 -17.33
CA TYR A 22 21.68 1.11 -17.89
C TYR A 22 22.86 1.95 -17.39
N PRO A 23 23.50 2.74 -18.25
CA PRO A 23 24.61 3.59 -17.85
C PRO A 23 24.14 4.73 -16.94
N GLU A 24 24.99 5.11 -16.00
CA GLU A 24 24.83 6.32 -15.20
C GLU A 24 25.50 7.50 -15.92
N TYR A 25 24.91 8.69 -15.84
CA TYR A 25 25.42 9.89 -16.49
C TYR A 25 25.84 10.92 -15.46
N GLU A 26 27.08 11.37 -15.53
CA GLU A 26 27.63 12.41 -14.67
C GLU A 26 27.97 13.65 -15.49
N TRP A 27 27.63 14.82 -14.96
CA TRP A 27 28.05 16.10 -15.54
C TRP A 27 29.47 16.41 -15.09
N GLU A 28 30.33 16.77 -16.04
CA GLU A 28 31.60 17.38 -15.67
C GLU A 28 31.37 18.78 -15.06
N LEU A 29 32.27 19.18 -14.15
CA LEU A 29 32.16 20.39 -13.31
C LEU A 29 31.83 21.68 -14.09
N ASP A 30 32.17 21.75 -15.38
CA ASP A 30 31.98 22.94 -16.21
C ASP A 30 30.58 23.09 -16.84
N ARG A 31 29.65 22.14 -16.60
CA ARG A 31 28.22 22.21 -17.03
C ARG A 31 28.00 22.72 -18.46
N LEU A 32 28.93 22.45 -19.37
CA LEU A 32 28.76 22.74 -20.79
C LEU A 32 27.77 21.72 -21.38
N PRO A 33 26.91 22.13 -22.34
CA PRO A 33 25.79 21.30 -22.82
C PRO A 33 26.17 19.92 -23.38
N ASP A 34 27.43 19.69 -23.71
CA ASP A 34 27.94 18.47 -24.35
C ASP A 34 28.97 17.69 -23.51
N ASN A 35 29.23 18.09 -22.26
CA ASN A 35 30.20 17.41 -21.37
C ASN A 35 29.49 16.55 -20.32
N PHE A 36 28.94 15.42 -20.75
CA PHE A 36 28.49 14.35 -19.86
C PHE A 36 29.32 13.09 -20.08
N ARG A 37 29.63 12.40 -18.99
CA ARG A 37 30.31 11.10 -19.01
C ARG A 37 29.30 10.00 -18.77
N SER A 38 29.26 9.01 -19.66
CA SER A 38 28.53 7.77 -19.44
C SER A 38 29.42 6.78 -18.68
N ASN A 39 28.94 6.28 -17.56
CA ASN A 39 29.56 5.22 -16.79
C ASN A 39 28.71 3.95 -16.96
N GLU A 40 29.21 3.00 -17.75
CA GLU A 40 28.58 1.68 -17.89
C GLU A 40 28.59 0.94 -16.55
N LYS A 41 27.47 0.31 -16.21
CA LYS A 41 27.28 -0.37 -14.94
C LYS A 41 26.45 -1.63 -15.13
N ASP A 42 26.74 -2.67 -14.36
CA ASP A 42 25.91 -3.88 -14.29
C ASP A 42 25.68 -4.23 -12.81
N ASP A 43 24.65 -3.62 -12.22
CA ASP A 43 24.32 -3.77 -10.80
C ASP A 43 24.07 -5.24 -10.42
N PHE A 44 23.57 -6.04 -11.38
CA PHE A 44 23.30 -7.45 -11.14
C PHE A 44 24.59 -8.28 -11.12
N GLN A 45 25.53 -8.02 -12.02
CA GLN A 45 26.85 -8.67 -11.95
C GLN A 45 27.61 -8.29 -10.68
N ASP A 46 27.56 -7.02 -10.30
CA ASP A 46 28.16 -6.57 -9.04
C ASP A 46 27.56 -7.33 -7.86
N PHE A 47 26.23 -7.48 -7.81
CA PHE A 47 25.57 -8.30 -6.81
C PHE A 47 26.08 -9.75 -6.80
N LEU A 48 26.20 -10.40 -7.97
CA LEU A 48 26.69 -11.78 -8.08
C LEU A 48 28.14 -11.94 -7.62
N ILE A 49 29.01 -10.99 -7.93
CA ILE A 49 30.42 -10.98 -7.52
C ILE A 49 30.52 -10.88 -5.99
N HIS A 50 29.78 -9.95 -5.38
CA HIS A 50 29.74 -9.78 -3.92
C HIS A 50 29.19 -11.02 -3.20
N HIS A 51 28.36 -11.81 -3.87
CA HIS A 51 27.72 -13.00 -3.34
C HIS A 51 28.35 -14.31 -3.85
N HIS A 52 29.59 -14.25 -4.35
CA HIS A 52 30.29 -15.42 -4.84
C HIS A 52 30.42 -16.50 -3.74
N GLY A 53 29.91 -17.70 -4.03
CA GLY A 53 29.89 -18.83 -3.09
C GLY A 53 28.71 -18.82 -2.10
N HIS A 54 27.82 -17.83 -2.15
CA HIS A 54 26.57 -17.85 -1.39
C HIS A 54 25.49 -18.67 -2.10
N GLN A 55 24.51 -19.16 -1.32
CA GLN A 55 23.33 -19.81 -1.86
C GLN A 55 22.27 -18.75 -2.19
N LEU A 56 21.97 -18.61 -3.47
CA LEU A 56 20.94 -17.72 -3.98
C LEU A 56 19.66 -18.49 -4.31
N GLU A 57 18.51 -17.90 -4.05
CA GLU A 57 17.19 -18.43 -4.43
C GLU A 57 16.32 -17.35 -5.07
N ASN A 58 15.42 -17.78 -5.96
CA ASN A 58 14.46 -16.89 -6.59
C ASN A 58 13.20 -16.81 -5.75
N LEU A 59 12.71 -15.59 -5.54
CA LEU A 59 11.45 -15.33 -4.88
C LEU A 59 10.43 -14.80 -5.90
N LYS A 60 9.23 -15.39 -5.88
CA LYS A 60 8.07 -14.90 -6.60
C LYS A 60 7.28 -13.95 -5.70
N ILE A 61 6.99 -12.76 -6.19
CA ILE A 61 6.14 -11.80 -5.47
C ILE A 61 4.70 -12.33 -5.47
N VAL A 62 4.07 -12.31 -4.30
CA VAL A 62 2.64 -12.64 -4.16
C VAL A 62 1.84 -11.43 -4.63
N GLU A 63 0.97 -11.64 -5.61
CA GLU A 63 0.09 -10.60 -6.15
C GLU A 63 -0.82 -10.04 -5.04
N ASP A 64 -1.21 -8.77 -5.17
CA ASP A 64 -2.06 -8.03 -4.22
C ASP A 64 -1.54 -7.95 -2.77
N SER A 65 -0.26 -8.25 -2.54
CA SER A 65 0.37 -8.17 -1.21
C SER A 65 1.08 -6.85 -0.94
N PHE A 66 1.08 -5.90 -1.88
CA PHE A 66 1.77 -4.62 -1.68
C PHE A 66 0.99 -3.69 -0.76
N VAL A 67 1.70 -3.12 0.22
CA VAL A 67 1.19 -2.05 1.09
C VAL A 67 2.30 -1.06 1.37
N SER A 68 1.99 0.23 1.51
CA SER A 68 2.99 1.24 1.92
C SER A 68 2.55 1.99 3.17
N GLU A 69 3.53 2.39 3.98
CA GLU A 69 3.29 3.16 5.22
C GLU A 69 2.83 4.60 4.96
N LYS A 70 3.14 5.13 3.77
CA LYS A 70 2.83 6.52 3.37
C LYS A 70 2.15 6.54 2.00
N ALA A 71 1.68 7.72 1.60
CA ALA A 71 1.00 7.96 0.33
C ALA A 71 1.78 7.43 -0.88
N TYR A 72 1.09 7.03 -1.94
CA TYR A 72 1.76 6.56 -3.17
C TYR A 72 2.65 7.62 -3.81
N SER A 73 2.38 8.91 -3.60
CA SER A 73 3.21 10.02 -4.07
C SER A 73 4.51 10.22 -3.28
N GLU A 74 4.65 9.63 -2.08
CA GLU A 74 5.84 9.80 -1.26
C GLU A 74 7.02 8.97 -1.81
N PRO A 75 8.11 9.62 -2.30
CA PRO A 75 9.26 8.94 -2.89
C PRO A 75 10.10 8.15 -1.87
N VAL A 76 10.19 8.57 -0.61
CA VAL A 76 11.02 7.92 0.43
C VAL A 76 10.18 7.09 1.42
N LYS A 77 9.03 6.56 0.96
CA LYS A 77 8.20 5.66 1.76
C LYS A 77 8.82 4.27 1.88
N ALA A 78 8.52 3.60 2.99
CA ALA A 78 8.68 2.16 3.08
C ALA A 78 7.42 1.46 2.56
N SER A 79 7.63 0.41 1.79
CA SER A 79 6.60 -0.48 1.28
C SER A 79 6.92 -1.92 1.65
N PHE A 80 5.88 -2.71 1.87
CA PHE A 80 5.96 -4.11 2.27
C PHE A 80 5.20 -4.94 1.26
N PHE A 81 5.72 -6.11 0.96
CA PHE A 81 5.03 -7.09 0.14
C PHE A 81 5.46 -8.50 0.54
N LYS A 82 4.64 -9.48 0.17
CA LYS A 82 4.94 -10.90 0.42
C LYS A 82 5.61 -11.50 -0.81
N ALA A 83 6.59 -12.36 -0.57
CA ALA A 83 7.26 -13.13 -1.62
C ALA A 83 7.43 -14.59 -1.18
N THR A 84 7.55 -15.52 -2.12
CA THR A 84 7.67 -16.95 -1.83
C THR A 84 8.70 -17.63 -2.72
N ASN A 85 9.45 -18.59 -2.17
CA ASN A 85 10.29 -19.52 -2.94
C ASN A 85 9.51 -20.82 -3.32
N GLY A 86 8.19 -20.85 -3.10
CA GLY A 86 7.33 -22.02 -3.25
C GLY A 86 7.31 -22.97 -2.05
N LYS A 87 8.17 -22.77 -1.05
CA LYS A 87 8.23 -23.57 0.19
C LYS A 87 7.85 -22.75 1.41
N GLU A 88 8.30 -21.50 1.47
CA GLU A 88 8.04 -20.59 2.57
C GLU A 88 7.68 -19.20 2.04
N ASN A 89 7.10 -18.37 2.91
CA ASN A 89 6.74 -16.99 2.62
C ASN A 89 7.69 -16.05 3.36
N PHE A 90 7.98 -14.93 2.72
CA PHE A 90 8.86 -13.89 3.18
C PHE A 90 8.12 -12.56 3.13
N VAL A 91 8.34 -11.70 4.11
CA VAL A 91 7.94 -10.30 4.01
C VAL A 91 9.16 -9.51 3.56
N ILE A 92 9.00 -8.72 2.51
CA ILE A 92 10.06 -7.88 1.95
C ILE A 92 9.70 -6.43 2.21
N LYS A 93 10.59 -5.72 2.90
CA LYS A 93 10.53 -4.26 3.05
C LYS A 93 11.37 -3.61 1.95
N LYS A 94 10.73 -2.78 1.13
CA LYS A 94 11.34 -1.92 0.11
C LYS A 94 11.38 -0.49 0.64
N PHE A 95 12.55 0.14 0.67
CA PHE A 95 12.70 1.49 1.19
C PHE A 95 13.96 2.18 0.64
N ARG A 96 14.08 3.48 0.85
CA ARG A 96 15.30 4.27 0.67
C ARG A 96 15.27 5.44 1.65
N GLU A 97 16.43 5.96 2.03
CA GLU A 97 16.49 7.06 3.02
C GLU A 97 16.34 8.42 2.34
N LYS A 98 16.84 8.55 1.11
CA LYS A 98 16.75 9.77 0.29
C LYS A 98 16.36 9.45 -1.14
N ILE A 99 15.96 10.48 -1.88
CA ILE A 99 15.48 10.33 -3.27
C ILE A 99 16.60 10.00 -4.26
N ASP A 100 17.81 10.45 -3.98
CA ASP A 100 19.05 10.22 -4.73
C ASP A 100 19.71 8.88 -4.42
N GLU A 101 19.21 8.15 -3.42
CA GLU A 101 19.72 6.82 -3.07
C GLU A 101 18.95 5.70 -3.79
N PRO A 102 19.62 4.58 -4.11
CA PRO A 102 18.97 3.40 -4.66
C PRO A 102 17.99 2.77 -3.66
N LEU A 103 17.00 2.06 -4.18
CA LEU A 103 16.06 1.29 -3.37
C LEU A 103 16.76 0.10 -2.71
N LYS A 104 16.61 0.02 -1.38
CA LYS A 104 17.07 -1.09 -0.55
C LYS A 104 15.92 -2.06 -0.30
N TYR A 105 16.26 -3.33 -0.17
CA TYR A 105 15.31 -4.40 0.12
C TYR A 105 15.80 -5.20 1.34
N GLN A 106 14.88 -5.50 2.25
CA GLN A 106 15.18 -6.22 3.48
C GLN A 106 14.17 -7.35 3.70
N VAL A 107 14.66 -8.54 4.00
CA VAL A 107 13.81 -9.66 4.45
C VAL A 107 13.43 -9.46 5.91
N ILE A 108 12.14 -9.57 6.19
CA ILE A 108 11.56 -9.61 7.53
C ILE A 108 11.02 -11.01 7.75
N SER A 109 11.46 -11.65 8.85
CA SER A 109 10.98 -12.96 9.24
C SER A 109 9.55 -12.91 9.73
N GLY A 110 8.68 -13.77 9.19
CA GLY A 110 7.29 -13.91 9.61
C GLY A 110 6.31 -13.40 8.55
N ASP A 111 5.25 -12.75 9.00
CA ASP A 111 4.19 -12.22 8.14
C ASP A 111 3.79 -10.80 8.56
N PHE A 112 2.95 -10.14 7.77
CA PHE A 112 2.28 -8.90 8.16
C PHE A 112 0.77 -8.99 7.99
N SER A 113 0.07 -8.23 8.82
CA SER A 113 -1.37 -8.01 8.76
C SER A 113 -1.68 -6.52 8.85
N LEU A 114 -2.89 -6.12 8.45
CA LEU A 114 -3.37 -4.75 8.62
C LEU A 114 -4.30 -4.72 9.83
N LYS A 115 -3.96 -3.88 10.81
CA LYS A 115 -4.80 -3.65 11.99
C LYS A 115 -5.53 -2.33 11.82
N CYS A 116 -6.86 -2.37 11.83
CA CYS A 116 -7.68 -1.17 11.88
C CYS A 116 -7.42 -0.43 13.21
N THR A 117 -7.12 0.87 13.12
CA THR A 117 -6.86 1.73 14.28
C THR A 117 -7.96 2.76 14.52
N ALA A 118 -8.66 3.17 13.47
CA ALA A 118 -9.72 4.16 13.56
C ALA A 118 -10.72 3.97 12.43
N ILE A 119 -11.98 4.27 12.71
CA ILE A 119 -13.05 4.42 11.72
C ILE A 119 -13.63 5.81 11.94
N GLU A 120 -13.62 6.63 10.89
CA GLU A 120 -13.97 8.04 10.96
C GLU A 120 -15.01 8.41 9.91
N ILE A 121 -15.85 9.38 10.24
CA ILE A 121 -16.72 10.05 9.28
C ILE A 121 -15.98 11.26 8.70
N GLN A 122 -16.24 11.58 7.43
CA GLN A 122 -15.62 12.72 6.75
C GLN A 122 -16.46 13.99 6.97
N TRP A 123 -16.51 14.45 8.22
CA TRP A 123 -17.47 15.47 8.64
C TRP A 123 -17.32 16.82 7.92
N GLU A 124 -16.09 17.22 7.55
CA GLU A 124 -15.85 18.44 6.77
C GLU A 124 -16.48 18.32 5.37
N GLU A 125 -16.32 17.19 4.70
CA GLU A 125 -16.86 16.96 3.36
C GLU A 125 -18.37 16.81 3.38
N ILE A 126 -18.94 16.11 4.37
CA ILE A 126 -20.38 16.04 4.60
C ILE A 126 -20.95 17.46 4.79
N SER A 127 -20.32 18.29 5.63
CA SER A 127 -20.76 19.66 5.88
C SER A 127 -20.72 20.53 4.62
N LYS A 128 -19.61 20.45 3.85
CA LYS A 128 -19.48 21.18 2.57
C LYS A 128 -20.56 20.74 1.58
N GLN A 129 -20.79 19.44 1.45
CA GLN A 129 -21.75 18.92 0.48
C GLN A 129 -23.19 19.27 0.84
N LEU A 130 -23.56 19.17 2.13
CA LEU A 130 -24.88 19.60 2.62
C LEU A 130 -25.13 21.08 2.32
N ASN A 131 -24.16 21.96 2.59
CA ASN A 131 -24.27 23.40 2.30
C ASN A 131 -24.41 23.69 0.80
N ARG A 132 -23.75 22.90 -0.04
CA ARG A 132 -23.76 23.06 -1.49
C ARG A 132 -25.10 22.63 -2.09
N GLU A 133 -25.60 21.46 -1.73
CA GLU A 133 -26.71 20.80 -2.42
C GLU A 133 -28.09 21.14 -1.87
N ILE A 134 -28.23 21.29 -0.55
CA ILE A 134 -29.56 21.44 0.06
C ILE A 134 -30.09 22.86 -0.16
N LYS A 135 -31.32 22.95 -0.69
CA LYS A 135 -32.05 24.21 -0.92
C LYS A 135 -33.48 24.10 -0.34
N PRO A 136 -33.94 25.05 0.49
CA PRO A 136 -33.18 26.19 1.04
C PRO A 136 -32.02 25.71 1.94
N PRO A 137 -30.97 26.54 2.15
CA PRO A 137 -29.82 26.15 2.97
C PRO A 137 -30.23 25.77 4.38
N LEU A 138 -29.60 24.72 4.91
CA LEU A 138 -29.77 24.30 6.30
C LEU A 138 -29.07 25.29 7.23
N SER A 139 -29.61 25.45 8.44
CA SER A 139 -28.91 26.18 9.50
C SER A 139 -27.68 25.40 9.98
N GLN A 140 -26.68 26.12 10.50
CA GLN A 140 -25.48 25.52 11.07
C GLN A 140 -25.81 24.49 12.17
N THR A 141 -26.80 24.80 13.02
CA THR A 141 -27.27 23.90 14.09
C THR A 141 -27.85 22.60 13.54
N GLN A 142 -28.57 22.65 12.41
CA GLN A 142 -29.10 21.45 11.76
C GLN A 142 -27.97 20.57 11.18
N ILE A 143 -26.97 21.19 10.56
CA ILE A 143 -25.80 20.48 10.02
C ILE A 143 -25.01 19.81 11.15
N GLU A 144 -24.74 20.53 12.23
CA GLU A 144 -24.06 19.99 13.41
C GLU A 144 -24.85 18.85 14.05
N ALA A 145 -26.18 18.96 14.12
CA ALA A 145 -27.03 17.90 14.64
C ALA A 145 -26.97 16.64 13.75
N PHE A 146 -26.96 16.79 12.43
CA PHE A 146 -26.80 15.69 11.49
C PHE A 146 -25.44 15.00 11.65
N ILE A 147 -24.35 15.77 11.66
CA ILE A 147 -22.99 15.24 11.84
C ILE A 147 -22.86 14.52 13.19
N LYS A 148 -23.44 15.08 14.25
CA LYS A 148 -23.44 14.45 15.58
C LYS A 148 -24.20 13.13 15.59
N LEU A 149 -25.36 13.07 14.94
CA LEU A 149 -26.14 11.84 14.77
C LEU A 149 -25.35 10.80 13.97
N TYR A 150 -24.75 11.21 12.84
CA TYR A 150 -23.95 10.36 11.98
C TYR A 150 -22.74 9.80 12.73
N ARG A 151 -22.01 10.64 13.48
CA ARG A 151 -20.89 10.21 14.30
C ARG A 151 -21.32 9.21 15.37
N HIS A 152 -22.45 9.45 16.04
CA HIS A 152 -22.94 8.58 17.11
C HIS A 152 -23.26 7.16 16.61
N LEU A 153 -23.80 7.04 15.40
CA LEU A 153 -24.07 5.75 14.76
C LEU A 153 -22.84 4.86 14.63
N PHE A 154 -21.66 5.45 14.45
CA PHE A 154 -20.43 4.73 14.14
C PHE A 154 -19.40 4.75 15.27
N GLN A 155 -19.77 5.22 16.47
CA GLN A 155 -18.86 5.25 17.61
C GLN A 155 -18.33 3.86 18.02
N ASN A 156 -19.16 2.81 17.85
CA ASN A 156 -18.84 1.45 18.27
C ASN A 156 -19.01 0.43 17.12
N ILE A 157 -18.87 0.87 15.87
CA ILE A 157 -19.06 -0.05 14.74
C ILE A 157 -17.89 -1.02 14.62
N ASP A 158 -18.21 -2.29 14.39
CA ASP A 158 -17.21 -3.29 14.01
C ASP A 158 -16.97 -3.19 12.50
N ILE A 159 -15.70 -3.21 12.10
CA ILE A 159 -15.31 -3.21 10.69
C ILE A 159 -15.80 -4.46 9.95
N HIS A 160 -16.04 -5.56 10.67
CA HIS A 160 -16.59 -6.79 10.11
C HIS A 160 -18.06 -6.64 9.65
N ASP A 161 -18.77 -5.63 10.15
CA ASP A 161 -20.15 -5.32 9.74
C ASP A 161 -20.20 -4.36 8.53
N LEU A 162 -19.04 -3.97 8.00
CA LEU A 162 -18.90 -2.99 6.94
C LEU A 162 -18.45 -3.63 5.63
N GLU A 163 -18.99 -3.13 4.51
CA GLU A 163 -18.57 -3.57 3.19
C GLU A 163 -17.58 -2.56 2.60
N ARG A 164 -16.43 -3.08 2.19
CA ARG A 164 -15.34 -2.29 1.58
C ARG A 164 -15.74 -1.80 0.19
N VAL A 165 -15.48 -0.52 -0.07
CA VAL A 165 -15.61 0.09 -1.40
C VAL A 165 -14.25 0.02 -2.11
N PRO A 166 -14.20 -0.31 -3.42
CA PRO A 166 -12.97 -0.30 -4.22
C PRO A 166 -12.59 1.12 -4.65
N GLU A 167 -12.64 2.08 -3.72
CA GLU A 167 -12.23 3.45 -3.99
C GLU A 167 -10.72 3.58 -3.79
N ASP A 168 -10.05 4.18 -4.78
CA ASP A 168 -8.60 4.37 -4.76
C ASP A 168 -8.23 5.55 -3.88
N SER A 169 -7.75 5.26 -2.66
CA SER A 169 -7.13 6.27 -1.80
C SER A 169 -5.69 6.54 -2.26
N PRO A 170 -5.21 7.81 -2.26
CA PRO A 170 -3.79 8.10 -2.39
C PRO A 170 -2.96 7.52 -1.22
N HIS A 171 -3.62 7.16 -0.11
CA HIS A 171 -3.02 6.53 1.06
C HIS A 171 -3.39 5.03 1.13
N PRO A 172 -2.42 4.11 0.98
CA PRO A 172 -2.69 2.66 0.96
C PRO A 172 -3.32 2.09 2.24
N LEU A 173 -3.19 2.82 3.35
CA LEU A 173 -3.71 2.43 4.67
C LEU A 173 -5.04 3.10 5.00
N GLU A 174 -5.60 3.88 4.09
CA GLU A 174 -6.94 4.43 4.20
C GLU A 174 -7.85 3.63 3.28
N ILE A 175 -8.86 2.99 3.87
CA ILE A 175 -9.83 2.17 3.14
C ILE A 175 -11.23 2.69 3.44
N TYR A 176 -12.04 2.83 2.41
CA TYR A 176 -13.41 3.33 2.52
C TYR A 176 -14.42 2.19 2.59
N TYR A 177 -15.45 2.40 3.40
CA TYR A 177 -16.52 1.44 3.65
C TYR A 177 -17.88 2.11 3.50
N LYS A 178 -18.82 1.37 2.91
CA LYS A 178 -20.22 1.81 2.83
C LYS A 178 -20.96 1.45 4.12
N ILE A 179 -21.96 2.26 4.43
CA ILE A 179 -22.86 2.00 5.54
C ILE A 179 -23.82 0.87 5.17
N SER A 180 -24.09 -0.05 6.10
CA SER A 180 -25.10 -1.09 5.89
C SER A 180 -26.50 -0.48 5.77
N ASP A 181 -27.43 -1.16 5.10
CA ASP A 181 -28.84 -0.73 5.01
C ASP A 181 -29.51 -0.58 6.39
N VAL A 182 -29.11 -1.37 7.39
CA VAL A 182 -29.65 -1.26 8.76
C VAL A 182 -29.27 0.08 9.40
N HIS A 183 -27.99 0.44 9.35
CA HIS A 183 -27.48 1.72 9.83
C HIS A 183 -28.07 2.90 9.03
N LEU A 184 -28.23 2.75 7.71
CA LEU A 184 -28.88 3.74 6.85
C LEU A 184 -30.34 3.99 7.27
N MET A 185 -31.12 2.94 7.50
CA MET A 185 -32.50 3.05 7.98
C MET A 185 -32.58 3.72 9.36
N TYR A 186 -31.65 3.40 10.25
CA TYR A 186 -31.57 4.04 11.56
C TYR A 186 -31.24 5.53 11.44
N LEU A 187 -30.31 5.91 10.57
CA LEU A 187 -29.98 7.31 10.28
C LEU A 187 -31.23 8.07 9.81
N LEU A 188 -31.90 7.57 8.77
CA LEU A 188 -33.10 8.19 8.21
C LEU A 188 -34.20 8.36 9.27
N ARG A 189 -34.44 7.32 10.08
CA ARG A 189 -35.43 7.39 11.18
C ARG A 189 -35.11 8.51 12.17
N ASN A 190 -33.84 8.70 12.53
CA ASN A 190 -33.43 9.70 13.51
C ASN A 190 -33.33 11.11 12.90
N CYS A 191 -33.05 11.24 11.61
CA CYS A 191 -33.11 12.51 10.88
C CYS A 191 -34.49 13.17 10.97
N ARG A 192 -35.58 12.39 11.09
CA ARG A 192 -36.94 12.92 11.31
C ARG A 192 -37.10 13.75 12.59
N ASN A 193 -36.19 13.61 13.55
CA ASN A 193 -36.20 14.43 14.77
C ASN A 193 -35.54 15.80 14.55
N ILE A 194 -34.70 15.93 13.52
CA ILE A 194 -33.91 17.14 13.21
C ILE A 194 -34.58 17.94 12.09
N PHE A 195 -35.03 17.26 11.03
CA PHE A 195 -35.56 17.86 9.81
C PHE A 195 -37.06 17.59 9.68
N LYS A 196 -37.81 18.56 9.15
CA LYS A 196 -39.27 18.45 8.99
C LYS A 196 -39.69 18.79 7.55
N GLY A 197 -40.77 18.14 7.09
CA GLY A 197 -41.36 18.42 5.78
C GLY A 197 -40.35 18.28 4.64
N GLN A 198 -40.20 19.33 3.84
CA GLN A 198 -39.31 19.36 2.67
C GLN A 198 -37.83 19.21 3.05
N GLU A 199 -37.41 19.67 4.23
CA GLU A 199 -36.02 19.49 4.68
C GLU A 199 -35.67 18.02 4.86
N TYR A 200 -36.62 17.23 5.39
CA TYR A 200 -36.41 15.79 5.57
C TYR A 200 -36.28 15.08 4.22
N LEU A 201 -37.14 15.42 3.25
CA LEU A 201 -37.07 14.85 1.91
C LEU A 201 -35.73 15.17 1.24
N ALA A 202 -35.25 16.40 1.36
CA ALA A 202 -33.96 16.80 0.82
C ALA A 202 -32.79 16.04 1.46
N ILE A 203 -32.84 15.78 2.78
CA ILE A 203 -31.85 14.98 3.49
C ILE A 203 -31.94 13.50 3.11
N GLU A 204 -33.14 12.95 2.97
CA GLU A 204 -33.35 11.56 2.54
C GLU A 204 -32.78 11.33 1.14
N GLU A 205 -33.05 12.24 0.20
CA GLU A 205 -32.45 12.22 -1.14
C GLU A 205 -30.93 12.37 -1.11
N PHE A 206 -30.41 13.30 -0.30
CA PHE A 206 -28.96 13.48 -0.12
C PHE A 206 -28.29 12.20 0.37
N ILE A 207 -28.85 11.54 1.38
CA ILE A 207 -28.31 10.30 1.92
C ILE A 207 -28.35 9.20 0.85
N HIS A 208 -29.45 9.04 0.13
CA HIS A 208 -29.56 8.02 -0.91
C HIS A 208 -28.61 8.25 -2.09
N ARG A 209 -28.32 9.51 -2.42
CA ARG A 209 -27.37 9.88 -3.47
C ARG A 209 -25.93 9.56 -3.07
N HIS A 210 -25.58 9.83 -1.82
CA HIS A 210 -24.19 9.81 -1.34
C HIS A 210 -23.79 8.57 -0.54
N LYS A 211 -24.72 7.64 -0.25
CA LYS A 211 -24.43 6.44 0.57
C LYS A 211 -23.32 5.54 0.02
N ASP A 212 -23.08 5.59 -1.29
CA ASP A 212 -22.11 4.77 -2.01
C ASP A 212 -20.96 5.61 -2.63
N ASP A 213 -20.88 6.90 -2.32
CA ASP A 213 -19.81 7.79 -2.79
C ASP A 213 -19.05 8.44 -1.64
N GLY A 214 -17.86 8.98 -1.94
CA GLY A 214 -16.90 9.48 -0.96
C GLY A 214 -17.40 10.49 0.08
N VAL A 215 -18.65 11.00 0.00
CA VAL A 215 -19.21 11.90 1.00
C VAL A 215 -19.68 11.16 2.26
N LEU A 216 -20.47 10.07 2.12
CA LEU A 216 -20.98 9.33 3.29
C LEU A 216 -20.19 8.06 3.61
N LEU A 217 -19.14 7.73 2.85
CA LEU A 217 -18.30 6.59 3.21
C LEU A 217 -17.58 6.81 4.55
N LEU A 218 -17.44 5.71 5.27
CA LEU A 218 -16.62 5.62 6.47
C LEU A 218 -15.17 5.40 6.07
N LYS A 219 -14.27 6.24 6.56
CA LYS A 219 -12.84 6.12 6.34
C LYS A 219 -12.24 5.29 7.47
N ALA A 220 -11.72 4.11 7.17
CA ALA A 220 -10.96 3.31 8.12
C ALA A 220 -9.46 3.49 7.90
N THR A 221 -8.75 3.80 8.97
CA THR A 221 -7.29 3.93 8.97
C THR A 221 -6.67 2.67 9.54
N TYR A 222 -5.73 2.10 8.80
CA TYR A 222 -5.01 0.90 9.14
C TYR A 222 -3.55 1.18 9.51
N LYS A 223 -2.95 0.25 10.24
CA LYS A 223 -1.50 0.18 10.40
C LYS A 223 -0.99 -1.20 10.00
N ILE A 224 0.22 -1.23 9.45
CA ILE A 224 0.92 -2.49 9.19
C ILE A 224 1.39 -3.04 10.53
N GLN A 225 1.04 -4.28 10.81
CA GLN A 225 1.50 -5.02 11.98
C GLN A 225 2.31 -6.22 11.51
N LEU A 226 3.62 -6.16 11.78
CA LEU A 226 4.53 -7.26 11.56
C LEU A 226 4.34 -8.30 12.67
N THR A 227 4.26 -9.56 12.27
CA THR A 227 4.28 -10.73 13.16
C THR A 227 5.58 -11.47 12.94
N GLU A 228 6.44 -11.53 13.95
CA GLU A 228 7.72 -12.22 13.82
C GLU A 228 7.51 -13.73 13.77
N GLY A 229 8.06 -14.36 12.72
CA GLY A 229 8.19 -15.80 12.65
C GLY A 229 9.34 -16.27 13.54
N ALA A 230 9.20 -17.43 14.18
CA ALA A 230 10.30 -18.05 14.91
C ALA A 230 11.52 -18.21 13.96
N LYS A 231 12.65 -17.56 14.28
CA LYS A 231 13.88 -17.66 13.49
C LYS A 231 14.33 -19.13 13.46
N THR A 232 14.03 -19.86 12.40
CA THR A 232 14.65 -21.17 12.19
C THR A 232 16.13 -20.96 11.88
N LYS A 233 16.99 -21.10 12.89
CA LYS A 233 18.43 -21.30 12.72
C LYS A 233 18.65 -22.60 11.93
N LYS A 234 18.54 -22.57 10.60
CA LYS A 234 19.01 -23.68 9.77
C LYS A 234 20.52 -23.56 9.63
N LYS A 235 21.24 -24.44 10.33
CA LYS A 235 22.66 -24.71 10.10
C LYS A 235 22.87 -24.94 8.59
N ALA A 236 23.86 -24.25 8.03
CA ALA A 236 24.31 -24.49 6.66
C ALA A 236 24.68 -25.98 6.51
N ALA A 237 23.93 -26.69 5.65
CA ALA A 237 24.35 -27.99 5.15
C ALA A 237 25.31 -27.75 3.97
N PRO A 238 26.43 -28.49 3.87
CA PRO A 238 27.42 -28.30 2.83
C PRO A 238 26.85 -28.68 1.46
N ALA A 239 27.26 -27.92 0.45
CA ALA A 239 26.81 -28.00 -0.93
C ALA A 239 27.12 -29.35 -1.59
N SER A 240 26.16 -29.87 -2.36
CA SER A 240 26.40 -30.89 -3.38
C SER A 240 25.97 -30.35 -4.77
N LEU A 241 26.99 -29.95 -5.53
CA LEU A 241 27.27 -29.90 -7.00
C LEU A 241 26.18 -30.38 -8.01
N PRO A 242 26.37 -30.22 -9.35
CA PRO A 242 26.94 -29.12 -10.15
C PRO A 242 26.02 -28.70 -11.33
N LEU A 243 26.14 -27.46 -11.83
CA LEU A 243 25.47 -27.01 -13.07
C LEU A 243 26.15 -27.61 -14.31
N GLU A 244 25.34 -28.25 -15.17
CA GLU A 244 25.74 -28.80 -16.47
C GLU A 244 26.29 -27.70 -17.40
N LYS A 245 27.47 -27.95 -17.98
CA LYS A 245 28.01 -27.16 -19.08
C LYS A 245 27.38 -27.62 -20.39
N GLU A 246 26.62 -26.76 -21.04
CA GLU A 246 26.18 -26.97 -22.42
C GLU A 246 27.40 -27.07 -23.36
N LYS A 247 27.42 -28.15 -24.15
CA LYS A 247 28.42 -28.43 -25.18
C LYS A 247 28.23 -27.47 -26.36
N ILE A 248 29.26 -26.68 -26.66
CA ILE A 248 29.38 -26.01 -27.96
C ILE A 248 29.74 -27.07 -29.00
N ILE A 249 28.90 -27.17 -30.03
CA ILE A 249 28.98 -28.08 -31.16
C ILE A 249 30.10 -27.61 -32.10
N ALA A 250 31.06 -28.48 -32.38
CA ALA A 250 31.97 -28.35 -33.50
C ALA A 250 31.22 -28.61 -34.83
N LYS A 251 31.41 -27.74 -35.83
CA LYS A 251 31.14 -28.07 -37.23
C LYS A 251 32.22 -27.49 -38.15
N LYS A 252 32.98 -28.44 -38.71
CA LYS A 252 33.70 -28.50 -39.99
C LYS A 252 34.58 -27.34 -40.43
#